data_AF-A0ABC9C2Z0-F1
#
_entry.id   AF-A0ABC9C2Z0-F1
#
_cell.length_a   1.000
_cell.length_b   1.000
_cell.length_c   1.000
_cell.angle_alpha   90.00
_cell.angle_beta   90.00
_cell.angle_gamma   90.00
#
_symmetry.space_group_name_H-M   'P 1'
#
loop_
_entity.id
_entity.type
_entity.pdbx_description
1 polymer ?
#
loop_
_entity_poly.entity_id
_entity_poly.type
_entity_poly.pdbx_seq_one_letter_code
_entity_poly.pdbx_strand_id
1 'polypeptide(L)'
;MPEPEPPHPAKAPAMVLVERCVVLVDELEETIEEIGGLSLDRYIECATRGTSERVAIQNEAFDEAVARRRNVEEDAFAILRKRKAFHTPSVRKEPLPEAACTFFDIYSELLDAIELSSVAAADPPPTVTRLSLKVSRPPRHLVSGYPSEAFIAGGHRCFLVLYVDSYRPGTRKPGFYLVYNAWANSVAVVPPHFRADETSHCDIGAGAVLLCCGKETDYILAELLLRRKEGHLLPTTTNKATLFIWGSSTGQWVQSEVLLPLPTPPPPAAAAQDDDEEQAGTATVTFRADMAFAVSFSSICWVDLLKGILVYNHIHSGKFHFIPLPEECVTGSVPRGVHGQRPPEEYRSMCCIDRQTLKFVSMDRSYNQECPMLTTWTLRWPLSPANWKWDKDPVSSFSMQDLWEDPVYKDKLKLEPLLPTCPVISTQEPGIIYISVNDNNHYQHSHVLSLDMGRCRVEAAYKVPADDENGIVPHPRIFTSDFSSYLNKTREWEMKHGRRDDLYEGPLADEEEPRSNPSPYTVVVGLAMLNLTRGGLRAGCVIPTPSTALGPTSRKTGPLASSLFCPVGLQAALDNAIG
;
A
#
# COMPACT_ATOMS: atom_id res chain seq x y z
N MET A 1 -25.52 32.10 42.01
CA MET A 1 -25.48 31.33 40.76
C MET A 1 -24.13 31.62 40.11
N PRO A 2 -23.17 30.70 40.15
CA PRO A 2 -21.93 30.88 39.39
C PRO A 2 -22.24 30.78 37.90
N GLU A 3 -21.58 31.61 37.10
CA GLU A 3 -21.63 31.57 35.64
C GLU A 3 -21.28 30.17 35.13
N PRO A 4 -21.97 29.66 34.09
CA PRO A 4 -21.56 28.42 33.44
C PRO A 4 -20.18 28.62 32.82
N GLU A 5 -19.24 27.73 33.15
CA GLU A 5 -17.93 27.69 32.52
C GLU A 5 -18.09 27.67 30.99
N PRO A 6 -17.29 28.44 30.25
CA PRO A 6 -17.32 28.42 28.80
C PRO A 6 -17.02 26.98 28.32
N PRO A 7 -17.72 26.49 27.29
CA PRO A 7 -17.49 25.16 26.78
C PRO A 7 -16.02 25.00 26.43
N HIS A 8 -15.39 23.97 27.02
CA HIS A 8 -14.04 23.56 26.64
C HIS A 8 -13.97 23.46 25.11
N PRO A 9 -12.93 24.02 24.46
CA PRO A 9 -12.77 23.86 23.03
C PRO A 9 -12.74 22.36 22.71
N ALA A 10 -13.59 21.95 21.76
CA ALA A 10 -13.65 20.58 21.26
C ALA A 10 -12.22 20.08 20.98
N LYS A 11 -11.88 18.95 21.59
CA LYS A 11 -10.54 18.36 21.56
C LYS A 11 -10.10 18.24 20.09
N ALA A 12 -9.05 18.98 19.73
CA ALA A 12 -8.44 18.90 18.42
C ALA A 12 -7.98 17.45 18.14
N PRO A 13 -7.93 17.04 16.87
CA PRO A 13 -8.18 15.66 16.47
C PRO A 13 -7.06 14.69 16.86
N ALA A 14 -7.45 13.56 17.43
CA ALA A 14 -6.55 12.52 17.91
C ALA A 14 -5.94 11.73 16.74
N MET A 15 -4.60 11.66 16.69
CA MET A 15 -3.91 10.66 15.89
C MET A 15 -4.40 9.29 16.31
N VAL A 16 -4.52 8.41 15.32
CA VAL A 16 -4.92 7.03 15.53
C VAL A 16 -3.83 6.09 15.06
N LEU A 17 -3.75 4.96 15.76
CA LEU A 17 -3.01 3.80 15.28
C LEU A 17 -3.92 3.07 14.31
N VAL A 18 -3.45 2.82 13.09
CA VAL A 18 -4.24 2.17 12.05
C VAL A 18 -3.64 0.82 11.75
N GLU A 19 -4.43 -0.23 11.84
CA GLU A 19 -4.04 -1.55 11.34
C GLU A 19 -4.08 -1.56 9.81
N ARG A 20 -2.99 -2.02 9.18
CA ARG A 20 -2.90 -2.07 7.72
C ARG A 20 -3.76 -3.17 7.10
N CYS A 21 -4.07 -4.23 7.83
CA CYS A 21 -4.98 -5.27 7.37
C CYS A 21 -6.41 -4.71 7.41
N VAL A 22 -7.08 -4.74 6.26
CA VAL A 22 -8.47 -4.28 6.12
C VAL A 22 -9.35 -5.52 6.06
N VAL A 23 -10.34 -5.56 6.96
CA VAL A 23 -11.32 -6.65 6.97
C VAL A 23 -12.18 -6.54 5.73
N LEU A 24 -12.18 -7.57 4.89
CA LEU A 24 -13.10 -7.65 3.78
C LEU A 24 -14.34 -8.42 4.20
N VAL A 25 -15.49 -7.80 3.99
CA VAL A 25 -16.80 -8.42 4.20
C VAL A 25 -17.40 -8.68 2.83
N ASP A 26 -17.51 -9.96 2.47
CA ASP A 26 -18.15 -10.37 1.21
C ASP A 26 -19.66 -10.42 1.40
N GLU A 27 -20.34 -9.35 1.00
CA GLU A 27 -21.80 -9.23 1.14
C GLU A 27 -22.54 -10.22 0.23
N LEU A 28 -21.89 -10.71 -0.84
CA LEU A 28 -22.46 -11.75 -1.67
C LEU A 28 -22.48 -13.07 -0.92
N GLU A 29 -21.39 -13.42 -0.24
CA GLU A 29 -21.31 -14.64 0.56
C GLU A 29 -22.30 -14.60 1.73
N GLU A 30 -22.42 -13.47 2.45
CA GLU A 30 -23.46 -13.27 3.47
C GLU A 30 -24.86 -13.51 2.89
N THR A 31 -25.13 -12.98 1.69
CA THR A 31 -26.42 -13.16 1.01
C THR A 31 -26.65 -14.62 0.59
N ILE A 32 -25.60 -15.34 0.17
CA ILE A 32 -25.68 -16.76 -0.18
C ILE A 32 -26.03 -17.59 1.06
N GLU A 33 -25.40 -17.32 2.20
CA GLU A 33 -25.71 -17.99 3.46
C GLU A 33 -27.15 -17.70 3.93
N GLU A 34 -27.62 -16.44 3.81
CA GLU A 34 -29.00 -16.05 4.13
C GLU A 34 -30.05 -16.85 3.34
N ILE A 35 -29.78 -17.17 2.07
CA ILE A 35 -30.69 -17.97 1.22
C ILE A 35 -30.47 -19.48 1.38
N GLY A 36 -29.63 -19.90 2.33
CA GLY A 36 -29.35 -21.31 2.63
C GLY A 36 -28.31 -21.97 1.72
N GLY A 37 -27.53 -21.18 0.98
CA GLY A 37 -26.39 -21.66 0.21
C GLY A 37 -25.20 -22.05 1.10
N LEU A 38 -24.30 -22.86 0.56
CA LEU A 38 -23.04 -23.23 1.23
C LEU A 38 -21.96 -22.19 0.96
N SER A 39 -20.94 -22.08 1.81
CA SER A 39 -19.77 -21.25 1.50
C SER A 39 -18.91 -21.85 0.39
N LEU A 40 -18.07 -21.06 -0.30
CA LEU A 40 -17.23 -21.57 -1.41
C LEU A 40 -16.33 -22.72 -0.95
N ASP A 41 -15.68 -22.57 0.20
CA ASP A 41 -14.80 -23.60 0.76
C ASP A 41 -15.55 -24.90 1.06
N ARG A 42 -16.74 -24.81 1.66
CA ARG A 42 -17.57 -26.00 1.94
C ARG A 42 -18.09 -26.64 0.66
N TYR A 43 -18.39 -25.82 -0.33
CA TYR A 43 -18.87 -26.28 -1.63
C TYR A 43 -17.78 -27.06 -2.37
N ILE A 44 -16.54 -26.56 -2.37
CA ILE A 44 -15.37 -27.25 -2.91
C ILE A 44 -15.07 -28.52 -2.10
N GLU A 45 -15.04 -28.44 -0.76
CA GLU A 45 -14.75 -29.58 0.12
C GLU A 45 -15.75 -30.74 -0.09
N CYS A 46 -17.04 -30.42 -0.27
CA CYS A 46 -18.05 -31.42 -0.59
C CYS A 46 -17.81 -32.11 -1.94
N ALA A 47 -17.39 -31.36 -2.96
CA ALA A 47 -17.19 -31.86 -4.31
C ALA A 47 -15.88 -32.67 -4.45
N THR A 48 -14.80 -32.25 -3.78
CA THR A 48 -13.51 -32.96 -3.86
C THR A 48 -13.44 -34.18 -2.93
N ARG A 49 -14.51 -34.46 -2.18
CA ARG A 49 -14.57 -35.55 -1.20
C ARG A 49 -14.49 -36.91 -1.89
N GLY A 50 -13.35 -37.59 -1.72
CA GLY A 50 -13.11 -38.94 -2.27
C GLY A 50 -12.21 -38.97 -3.50
N THR A 51 -11.79 -37.80 -3.99
CA THR A 51 -10.81 -37.66 -5.07
C THR A 51 -9.41 -37.58 -4.45
N SER A 52 -8.48 -38.44 -4.87
CA SER A 52 -7.12 -38.52 -4.27
C SER A 52 -6.02 -37.94 -5.16
N GLU A 53 -6.31 -37.71 -6.44
CA GLU A 53 -5.33 -37.18 -7.40
C GLU A 53 -5.41 -35.66 -7.47
N ARG A 54 -4.30 -34.97 -7.13
CA ARG A 54 -4.24 -33.50 -7.02
C ARG A 54 -4.76 -32.77 -8.26
N VAL A 55 -4.46 -33.27 -9.47
CA VAL A 55 -4.91 -32.66 -10.72
C VAL A 55 -6.42 -32.87 -10.93
N ALA A 56 -6.97 -34.01 -10.51
CA ALA A 56 -8.39 -34.28 -10.56
C ALA A 56 -9.17 -33.40 -9.55
N ILE A 57 -8.66 -33.29 -8.31
CA ILE A 57 -9.19 -32.36 -7.29
C ILE A 57 -9.23 -30.93 -7.83
N GLN A 58 -8.15 -30.50 -8.49
CA GLN A 58 -8.03 -29.15 -9.03
C GLN A 58 -9.01 -28.86 -10.18
N ASN A 59 -9.22 -29.81 -11.09
CA ASN A 59 -10.20 -29.67 -12.17
C ASN A 59 -11.64 -29.74 -11.63
N GLU A 60 -11.92 -30.66 -10.69
CA GLU A 60 -13.24 -30.82 -10.08
C GLU A 60 -13.63 -29.59 -9.26
N ALA A 61 -12.72 -29.06 -8.44
CA ALA A 61 -12.92 -27.80 -7.71
C ALA A 61 -13.15 -26.62 -8.67
N PHE A 62 -12.50 -26.62 -9.83
CA PHE A 62 -12.67 -25.55 -10.82
C PHE A 62 -14.06 -25.61 -11.47
N ASP A 63 -14.46 -26.78 -11.96
CA ASP A 63 -15.77 -27.00 -12.59
C ASP A 63 -16.90 -26.70 -11.59
N GLU A 64 -16.72 -27.09 -10.33
CA GLU A 64 -17.70 -26.84 -9.28
C GLU A 64 -17.78 -25.36 -8.89
N ALA A 65 -16.65 -24.65 -8.80
CA ALA A 65 -16.64 -23.21 -8.58
C ALA A 65 -17.36 -22.46 -9.73
N VAL A 66 -17.20 -22.93 -10.98
CA VAL A 66 -17.93 -22.40 -12.14
C VAL A 66 -19.43 -22.72 -12.07
N ALA A 67 -19.81 -23.91 -11.58
CA ALA A 67 -21.21 -24.29 -11.39
C ALA A 67 -21.88 -23.46 -10.28
N ARG A 68 -21.22 -23.26 -9.13
CA ARG A 68 -21.66 -22.38 -8.04
C ARG A 68 -21.96 -20.97 -8.54
N ARG A 69 -21.03 -20.39 -9.31
CA ARG A 69 -21.18 -19.06 -9.91
C ARG A 69 -22.48 -18.93 -10.72
N ARG A 70 -22.79 -19.94 -11.53
CA ARG A 70 -23.98 -19.93 -12.38
C ARG A 70 -25.27 -20.16 -11.61
N ASN A 71 -25.24 -21.03 -10.61
CA ASN A 71 -26.45 -21.56 -9.98
C ASN A 71 -26.83 -20.86 -8.67
N VAL A 72 -25.87 -20.20 -8.01
CA VAL A 72 -26.03 -19.65 -6.65
C VAL A 72 -25.68 -18.16 -6.63
N GLU A 73 -24.50 -17.80 -7.14
CA GLU A 73 -23.99 -16.42 -7.01
C GLU A 73 -24.81 -15.42 -7.82
N GLU A 74 -25.25 -15.76 -9.04
CA GLU A 74 -26.04 -14.84 -9.88
C GLU A 74 -27.40 -14.48 -9.24
N ASP A 75 -28.07 -15.46 -8.60
CA ASP A 75 -29.36 -15.23 -7.92
C ASP A 75 -29.17 -14.40 -6.64
N ALA A 76 -28.18 -14.74 -5.82
CA ALA A 76 -27.82 -13.97 -4.62
C ALA A 76 -27.42 -12.54 -4.99
N PHE A 77 -26.62 -12.37 -6.04
CA PHE A 77 -26.19 -11.06 -6.52
C PHE A 77 -27.37 -10.23 -7.05
N ALA A 78 -28.35 -10.85 -7.70
CA ALA A 78 -29.56 -10.15 -8.11
C ALA A 78 -30.38 -9.62 -6.92
N ILE A 79 -30.44 -10.37 -5.80
CA ILE A 79 -31.06 -9.93 -4.54
C ILE A 79 -30.26 -8.76 -3.95
N LEU A 80 -28.95 -8.89 -3.86
CA LEU A 80 -28.05 -7.88 -3.30
C LEU A 80 -28.10 -6.56 -4.10
N ARG A 81 -28.08 -6.64 -5.43
CA ARG A 81 -28.23 -5.48 -6.33
C ARG A 81 -29.55 -4.75 -6.08
N LYS A 82 -30.65 -5.49 -5.91
CA LYS A 82 -31.95 -4.88 -5.56
C LYS A 82 -31.89 -4.18 -4.20
N ARG A 83 -31.28 -4.79 -3.18
CA ARG A 83 -31.11 -4.17 -1.85
C ARG A 83 -30.32 -2.87 -1.96
N LYS A 84 -29.19 -2.89 -2.67
CA LYS A 84 -28.33 -1.71 -2.85
C LYS A 84 -28.99 -0.57 -3.63
N ALA A 85 -29.87 -0.87 -4.58
CA ALA A 85 -30.62 0.16 -5.32
C ALA A 85 -31.50 1.06 -4.43
N PHE A 86 -31.87 0.60 -3.23
CA PHE A 86 -32.65 1.38 -2.25
C PHE A 86 -31.81 2.01 -1.14
N HIS A 87 -30.50 1.76 -1.11
CA HIS A 87 -29.60 2.27 -0.07
C HIS A 87 -28.82 3.48 -0.59
N THR A 88 -28.67 4.48 0.28
CA THR A 88 -27.74 5.58 0.02
C THR A 88 -26.32 5.10 0.36
N PRO A 89 -25.34 5.24 -0.56
CA PRO A 89 -23.94 4.88 -0.28
C PRO A 89 -23.42 5.57 0.98
N SER A 90 -22.61 4.86 1.77
CA SER A 90 -22.00 5.45 2.99
C SER A 90 -20.90 6.46 2.63
N VAL A 91 -20.32 6.32 1.44
CA VAL A 91 -19.23 7.12 0.90
C VAL A 91 -19.55 7.57 -0.53
N ARG A 92 -19.15 8.80 -0.87
CA ARG A 92 -19.25 9.31 -2.24
C ARG A 92 -18.31 8.53 -3.17
N LYS A 93 -18.77 8.17 -4.36
CA LYS A 93 -17.93 7.53 -5.39
C LYS A 93 -17.38 8.59 -6.33
N GLU A 94 -16.06 8.66 -6.48
CA GLU A 94 -15.42 9.56 -7.45
C GLU A 94 -15.46 8.92 -8.84
N PRO A 95 -15.93 9.64 -9.87
CA PRO A 95 -16.06 9.08 -11.21
C PRO A 95 -14.68 8.72 -11.77
N LEU A 96 -14.55 7.50 -12.29
CA LEU A 96 -13.39 7.11 -13.07
C LEU A 96 -13.53 7.70 -14.48
N PRO A 97 -12.50 8.33 -15.06
CA PRO A 97 -12.59 8.77 -16.45
C PRO A 97 -12.55 7.57 -17.42
N GLU A 98 -13.40 7.55 -18.45
CA GLU A 98 -13.45 6.45 -19.44
C GLU A 98 -12.09 6.23 -20.14
N ALA A 99 -11.34 7.31 -20.36
CA ALA A 99 -10.00 7.26 -20.94
C ALA A 99 -8.91 6.69 -19.99
N ALA A 100 -9.23 6.42 -18.72
CA ALA A 100 -8.26 5.98 -17.73
C ALA A 100 -7.75 4.55 -17.98
N CYS A 101 -8.62 3.66 -18.45
CA CYS A 101 -8.24 2.26 -18.68
C CYS A 101 -9.17 1.55 -19.67
N THR A 102 -8.66 0.48 -20.28
CA THR A 102 -9.42 -0.36 -21.23
C THR A 102 -10.52 -1.20 -20.57
N PHE A 103 -10.49 -1.31 -19.24
CA PHE A 103 -11.44 -2.07 -18.43
C PHE A 103 -12.32 -1.11 -17.60
N PHE A 104 -12.65 0.06 -18.16
CA PHE A 104 -13.40 1.11 -17.49
C PHE A 104 -14.71 0.59 -16.88
N ASP A 105 -15.53 -0.11 -17.68
CA ASP A 105 -16.82 -0.65 -17.23
C ASP A 105 -16.67 -1.56 -16.01
N ILE A 106 -15.59 -2.36 -15.98
CA ILE A 106 -15.29 -3.27 -14.88
C ILE A 106 -14.98 -2.50 -13.60
N TYR A 107 -14.09 -1.51 -13.67
CA TYR A 107 -13.68 -0.74 -12.50
C TYR A 107 -14.78 0.21 -12.01
N SER A 108 -15.62 0.70 -12.91
CA SER A 108 -16.81 1.48 -12.54
C SER A 108 -17.82 0.62 -11.78
N GLU A 109 -18.14 -0.58 -12.27
CA GLU A 109 -19.05 -1.50 -11.57
C GLU A 109 -18.48 -1.95 -10.21
N LEU A 110 -17.16 -2.18 -10.13
CA LEU A 110 -16.47 -2.50 -8.87
C LEU A 110 -16.54 -1.34 -7.86
N LEU A 111 -16.39 -0.10 -8.31
CA LEU A 111 -16.49 1.07 -7.44
C LEU A 111 -17.89 1.19 -6.81
N ASP A 112 -18.94 0.94 -7.58
CA ASP A 112 -20.33 0.92 -7.10
C ASP A 112 -20.60 -0.25 -6.16
N ALA A 113 -19.88 -1.36 -6.31
CA ALA A 113 -19.99 -2.55 -5.48
C ALA A 113 -19.34 -2.41 -4.09
N ILE A 114 -18.46 -1.43 -3.89
CA ILE A 114 -17.65 -1.27 -2.67
C ILE A 114 -18.31 -0.30 -1.71
N GLU A 115 -18.51 -0.70 -0.45
CA GLU A 115 -18.92 0.19 0.64
C GLU A 115 -17.87 0.19 1.74
N LEU A 116 -17.44 1.37 2.18
CA LEU A 116 -16.54 1.48 3.33
C LEU A 116 -17.41 1.53 4.59
N SER A 117 -17.18 0.61 5.52
CA SER A 117 -17.84 0.67 6.83
C SER A 117 -17.47 1.97 7.53
N SER A 118 -18.42 2.57 8.25
CA SER A 118 -18.20 3.82 8.99
C SER A 118 -16.96 3.67 9.88
N VAL A 119 -15.93 4.49 9.61
CA VAL A 119 -14.75 4.56 10.46
C VAL A 119 -15.14 5.29 11.74
N ALA A 120 -15.53 4.53 12.76
CA ALA A 120 -15.56 5.07 14.11
C ALA A 120 -14.10 5.17 14.57
N ALA A 121 -13.57 6.40 14.67
CA ALA A 121 -12.35 6.61 15.43
C ALA A 121 -12.63 6.08 16.84
N ALA A 122 -11.89 5.08 17.27
CA ALA A 122 -12.17 4.43 18.55
C ALA A 122 -11.93 5.45 19.68
N ASP A 123 -12.98 5.64 20.51
CA ASP A 123 -13.00 6.56 21.64
C ASP A 123 -12.99 5.72 22.93
N PRO A 124 -12.04 5.92 23.87
CA PRO A 124 -10.96 6.91 23.86
C PRO A 124 -9.72 6.50 23.04
N PRO A 125 -9.10 7.44 22.31
CA PRO A 125 -7.78 7.24 21.71
C PRO A 125 -6.67 7.29 22.79
N PRO A 126 -5.52 6.63 22.55
CA PRO A 126 -5.16 5.86 21.36
C PRO A 126 -5.71 4.43 21.46
N THR A 127 -6.45 3.99 20.46
CA THR A 127 -6.82 2.58 20.27
C THR A 127 -6.53 2.22 18.82
N VAL A 128 -6.23 0.95 18.56
CA VAL A 128 -5.94 0.47 17.21
C VAL A 128 -7.23 0.49 16.39
N THR A 129 -7.30 1.39 15.42
CA THR A 129 -8.40 1.55 14.48
C THR A 129 -8.24 0.52 13.36
N ARG A 130 -9.29 -0.26 13.14
CA ARG A 130 -9.36 -1.25 12.07
C ARG A 130 -10.38 -0.80 11.03
N LEU A 131 -10.05 -0.94 9.75
CA LEU A 131 -10.95 -0.63 8.66
C LEU A 131 -11.63 -1.91 8.16
N SER A 132 -12.89 -1.79 7.76
CA SER A 132 -13.62 -2.84 7.08
C SER A 132 -14.18 -2.33 5.75
N LEU A 133 -14.05 -3.15 4.71
CA LEU A 133 -14.53 -2.87 3.37
C LEU A 133 -15.57 -3.93 3.01
N LYS A 134 -16.81 -3.50 2.80
CA LYS A 134 -17.88 -4.35 2.29
C LYS A 134 -17.80 -4.39 0.77
N VAL A 135 -17.84 -5.57 0.19
CA VAL A 135 -17.74 -5.73 -1.26
C VAL A 135 -18.87 -6.61 -1.76
N SER A 136 -19.59 -6.14 -2.77
CA SER A 136 -20.65 -6.87 -3.47
C SER A 136 -20.22 -7.20 -4.90
N ARG A 137 -19.38 -8.22 -5.08
CA ARG A 137 -18.77 -8.45 -6.40
C ARG A 137 -19.75 -9.05 -7.40
N PRO A 138 -19.74 -8.58 -8.66
CA PRO A 138 -20.50 -9.25 -9.70
C PRO A 138 -19.85 -10.61 -10.06
N PRO A 139 -20.62 -11.71 -10.19
CA PRO A 139 -20.09 -13.08 -10.39
C PRO A 139 -19.23 -13.29 -11.66
N ARG A 140 -19.34 -12.36 -12.63
CA ARG A 140 -18.67 -12.45 -13.93
C ARG A 140 -17.27 -11.82 -13.95
N HIS A 141 -16.82 -11.19 -12.86
CA HIS A 141 -15.52 -10.53 -12.86
C HIS A 141 -14.36 -11.50 -12.67
N LEU A 142 -13.49 -11.55 -13.68
CA LEU A 142 -12.21 -12.28 -13.66
C LEU A 142 -11.15 -11.62 -12.77
N VAL A 143 -11.46 -10.46 -12.19
CA VAL A 143 -10.55 -9.66 -11.35
C VAL A 143 -10.52 -10.17 -9.89
N SER A 144 -11.36 -11.15 -9.53
CA SER A 144 -11.41 -11.66 -8.16
C SER A 144 -10.25 -12.62 -7.87
N GLY A 145 -9.37 -12.20 -6.95
CA GLY A 145 -8.50 -13.13 -6.22
C GLY A 145 -9.29 -13.73 -5.07
N TYR A 146 -9.20 -15.06 -4.89
CA TYR A 146 -9.69 -15.75 -3.71
C TYR A 146 -8.48 -16.31 -2.92
N PRO A 147 -8.38 -16.11 -1.61
CA PRO A 147 -9.22 -15.23 -0.80
C PRO A 147 -9.01 -13.76 -1.19
N SER A 148 -10.05 -12.96 -0.95
CA SER A 148 -9.98 -11.51 -1.16
C SER A 148 -9.26 -10.88 0.02
N GLU A 149 -8.25 -10.07 -0.26
CA GLU A 149 -7.47 -9.36 0.75
C GLU A 149 -7.48 -7.87 0.46
N ALA A 150 -7.49 -7.04 1.50
CA ALA A 150 -7.27 -5.61 1.37
C ALA A 150 -6.22 -5.15 2.37
N PHE A 151 -5.30 -4.31 1.90
CA PHE A 151 -4.15 -3.88 2.67
C PHE A 151 -3.89 -2.39 2.45
N ILE A 152 -3.79 -1.61 3.53
CA ILE A 152 -3.41 -0.20 3.47
C ILE A 152 -1.93 -0.11 3.09
N ALA A 153 -1.67 0.39 1.89
CA ALA A 153 -0.32 0.63 1.39
C ALA A 153 0.33 1.82 2.09
N GLY A 154 -0.46 2.84 2.42
CA GLY A 154 -0.02 4.04 3.12
C GLY A 154 -1.08 5.12 3.16
N GLY A 155 -0.68 6.31 3.58
CA GLY A 155 -1.55 7.48 3.64
C GLY A 155 -0.77 8.78 3.66
N HIS A 156 -1.46 9.87 3.34
CA HIS A 156 -0.94 11.22 3.49
C HIS A 156 -2.11 12.18 3.76
N ARG A 157 -2.17 12.72 4.98
CA ARG A 157 -3.23 13.61 5.46
C ARG A 157 -4.60 12.95 5.43
N CYS A 158 -5.57 13.56 4.74
CA CYS A 158 -6.91 13.06 4.59
C CYS A 158 -7.02 11.81 3.71
N PHE A 159 -5.93 11.39 3.04
CA PHE A 159 -5.99 10.27 2.12
C PHE A 159 -5.35 8.99 2.67
N LEU A 160 -6.00 7.86 2.38
CA LEU A 160 -5.46 6.51 2.51
C LEU A 160 -5.46 5.84 1.13
N VAL A 161 -4.47 4.99 0.86
CA VAL A 161 -4.43 4.13 -0.31
C VAL A 161 -4.36 2.67 0.10
N LEU A 162 -5.21 1.85 -0.52
CA LEU A 162 -5.32 0.43 -0.26
C LEU A 162 -4.98 -0.34 -1.53
N TYR A 163 -4.26 -1.45 -1.39
CA TYR A 163 -4.31 -2.53 -2.36
C TYR A 163 -5.57 -3.34 -2.08
N VAL A 164 -6.40 -3.54 -3.10
CA VAL A 164 -7.55 -4.43 -3.02
C VAL A 164 -7.27 -5.66 -3.88
N ASP A 165 -7.64 -6.82 -3.34
CA ASP A 165 -7.33 -8.16 -3.83
C ASP A 165 -5.83 -8.48 -3.81
N SER A 166 -5.46 -9.41 -4.69
CA SER A 166 -4.10 -9.92 -4.79
C SER A 166 -3.14 -8.95 -5.49
N TYR A 167 -3.63 -7.79 -5.94
CA TYR A 167 -2.82 -6.82 -6.65
C TYR A 167 -1.71 -6.27 -5.76
N ARG A 168 -0.48 -6.33 -6.26
CA ARG A 168 0.68 -5.64 -5.71
C ARG A 168 1.46 -4.98 -6.87
N PRO A 169 2.17 -3.86 -6.62
CA PRO A 169 2.96 -3.19 -7.65
C PRO A 169 3.90 -4.17 -8.35
N GLY A 170 3.96 -4.09 -9.68
CA GLY A 170 4.82 -4.97 -10.50
C GLY A 170 4.35 -6.42 -10.61
N THR A 171 3.16 -6.77 -10.10
CA THR A 171 2.56 -8.10 -10.28
C THR A 171 1.44 -8.09 -11.32
N ARG A 172 1.22 -9.23 -11.99
CA ARG A 172 0.07 -9.47 -12.89
C ARG A 172 -1.18 -9.97 -12.14
N LYS A 173 -1.10 -10.02 -10.81
CA LYS A 173 -2.22 -10.46 -9.99
C LYS A 173 -3.37 -9.45 -10.11
N PRO A 174 -4.61 -9.93 -10.18
CA PRO A 174 -5.75 -9.06 -10.38
C PRO A 174 -6.01 -8.21 -9.13
N GLY A 175 -6.67 -7.07 -9.34
CA GLY A 175 -7.04 -6.11 -8.30
C GLY A 175 -6.84 -4.66 -8.78
N PHE A 176 -6.81 -3.73 -7.82
CA PHE A 176 -6.69 -2.29 -8.07
C PHE A 176 -6.29 -1.54 -6.79
N TYR A 177 -6.07 -0.24 -6.95
CA TYR A 177 -5.95 0.67 -5.82
C TYR A 177 -7.30 1.28 -5.46
N LEU A 178 -7.61 1.29 -4.17
CA LEU A 178 -8.71 2.09 -3.64
C LEU A 178 -8.11 3.27 -2.86
N VAL A 179 -8.46 4.49 -3.26
CA VAL A 179 -8.06 5.72 -2.55
C VAL A 179 -9.25 6.23 -1.77
N TYR A 180 -9.12 6.30 -0.45
CA TYR A 180 -10.13 6.88 0.44
C TYR A 180 -9.73 8.31 0.84
N ASN A 181 -10.62 9.26 0.62
CA ASN A 181 -10.51 10.63 1.10
C ASN A 181 -11.45 10.85 2.29
N ALA A 182 -10.88 10.87 3.49
CA ALA A 182 -11.60 11.10 4.74
C ALA A 182 -12.23 12.50 4.83
N TRP A 183 -11.61 13.51 4.19
CA TRP A 183 -12.14 14.89 4.19
C TRP A 183 -13.47 14.95 3.44
N ALA A 184 -13.48 14.50 2.19
CA ALA A 184 -14.67 14.52 1.34
C ALA A 184 -15.61 13.31 1.57
N ASN A 185 -15.24 12.40 2.47
CA ASN A 185 -15.87 11.10 2.66
C ASN A 185 -16.16 10.39 1.31
N SER A 186 -15.11 10.25 0.51
CA SER A 186 -15.19 9.72 -0.85
C SER A 186 -14.17 8.65 -1.13
N VAL A 187 -14.46 7.77 -2.10
CA VAL A 187 -13.59 6.71 -2.57
C VAL A 187 -13.39 6.80 -4.08
N ALA A 188 -12.18 6.53 -4.54
CA ALA A 188 -11.81 6.48 -5.95
C ALA A 188 -11.09 5.17 -6.25
N VAL A 189 -11.40 4.55 -7.40
CA VAL A 189 -10.60 3.45 -7.93
C VAL A 189 -9.49 4.01 -8.81
N VAL A 190 -8.25 3.58 -8.57
CA VAL A 190 -7.15 3.80 -9.50
C VAL A 190 -6.78 2.44 -10.14
N PRO A 191 -6.99 2.28 -11.46
CA PRO A 191 -6.69 1.03 -12.13
C PRO A 191 -5.18 0.82 -12.18
N PRO A 192 -4.71 -0.44 -12.09
CA PRO A 192 -3.29 -0.74 -12.18
C PRO A 192 -2.76 -0.45 -13.59
N HIS A 193 -1.48 -0.08 -13.69
CA HIS A 193 -0.86 0.15 -14.97
C HIS A 193 -0.42 -1.18 -15.62
N PHE A 194 -1.26 -1.74 -16.50
CA PHE A 194 -1.07 -3.06 -17.13
C PHE A 194 0.14 -3.21 -18.08
N ARG A 195 0.91 -2.15 -18.37
CA ARG A 195 2.02 -2.23 -19.34
C ARG A 195 3.39 -2.56 -18.72
N ALA A 196 3.52 -2.54 -17.39
CA ALA A 196 4.71 -3.06 -16.74
C ALA A 196 4.58 -4.59 -16.67
N ASP A 197 5.22 -5.30 -17.59
CA ASP A 197 5.26 -6.75 -17.55
C ASP A 197 6.26 -7.24 -16.48
N GLU A 198 5.90 -8.31 -15.77
CA GLU A 198 6.83 -9.01 -14.86
C GLU A 198 8.10 -9.49 -15.56
N THR A 199 8.10 -9.52 -16.90
CA THR A 199 9.25 -9.89 -17.74
C THR A 199 10.27 -8.76 -17.89
N SER A 200 9.88 -7.48 -17.92
CA SER A 200 10.82 -6.35 -18.00
C SER A 200 10.99 -5.59 -16.69
N HIS A 201 10.07 -5.74 -15.74
CA HIS A 201 10.13 -5.07 -14.44
C HIS A 201 10.12 -6.06 -13.26
N CYS A 202 10.62 -5.61 -12.13
CA CYS A 202 10.42 -6.26 -10.84
C CYS A 202 10.09 -5.22 -9.77
N ASP A 203 9.41 -5.67 -8.73
CA ASP A 203 9.05 -4.86 -7.59
C ASP A 203 10.30 -4.34 -6.85
N ILE A 204 10.25 -3.09 -6.39
CA ILE A 204 11.26 -2.50 -5.51
C ILE A 204 10.97 -2.84 -4.03
N GLY A 205 9.79 -3.38 -3.71
CA GLY A 205 9.32 -3.75 -2.38
C GLY A 205 8.01 -3.03 -2.03
N ALA A 206 8.01 -2.16 -1.03
CA ALA A 206 6.87 -1.28 -0.77
C ALA A 206 6.67 -0.33 -1.96
N GLY A 207 5.72 -0.65 -2.84
CA GLY A 207 5.72 -0.06 -4.18
C GLY A 207 5.01 1.27 -4.35
N ALA A 208 3.91 1.55 -3.63
CA ALA A 208 3.07 2.72 -3.86
C ALA A 208 3.21 3.84 -2.82
N VAL A 209 3.27 5.09 -3.28
CA VAL A 209 3.25 6.30 -2.43
C VAL A 209 2.11 7.21 -2.84
N LEU A 210 1.35 7.68 -1.85
CA LEU A 210 0.27 8.65 -2.05
C LEU A 210 0.68 10.03 -1.55
N LEU A 211 0.45 11.07 -2.35
CA LEU A 211 0.77 12.46 -2.02
C LEU A 211 -0.45 13.37 -2.28
N CYS A 212 -1.08 13.83 -1.20
CA CYS A 212 -1.99 14.99 -1.21
C CYS A 212 -1.32 16.25 -1.81
N CYS A 213 -1.88 16.75 -2.90
CA CYS A 213 -1.35 17.86 -3.70
C CYS A 213 -2.11 19.16 -3.41
N GLY A 214 -1.74 19.86 -2.34
CA GLY A 214 -2.16 21.25 -2.06
C GLY A 214 -3.64 21.46 -1.70
N LYS A 215 -4.57 21.01 -2.53
CA LYS A 215 -6.02 20.95 -2.29
C LYS A 215 -6.37 19.61 -1.67
N GLU A 216 -7.28 19.59 -0.69
CA GLU A 216 -7.71 18.39 0.06
C GLU A 216 -8.54 17.38 -0.78
N THR A 217 -8.59 17.59 -2.10
CA THR A 217 -9.25 16.74 -3.10
C THR A 217 -8.27 16.15 -4.12
N ASP A 218 -7.10 16.78 -4.29
CA ASP A 218 -6.17 16.42 -5.34
C ASP A 218 -5.03 15.57 -4.77
N TYR A 219 -4.69 14.50 -5.46
CA TYR A 219 -3.61 13.61 -5.06
C TYR A 219 -2.87 13.07 -6.28
N ILE A 220 -1.63 12.65 -6.02
CA ILE A 220 -0.90 11.76 -6.93
C ILE A 220 -0.66 10.42 -6.23
N LEU A 221 -0.71 9.36 -7.00
CA LEU A 221 -0.28 8.01 -6.60
C LEU A 221 0.92 7.64 -7.45
N ALA A 222 2.02 7.23 -6.84
CA ALA A 222 3.25 6.91 -7.53
C ALA A 222 3.71 5.49 -7.25
N GLU A 223 4.18 4.79 -8.30
CA GLU A 223 4.83 3.49 -8.23
C GLU A 223 6.22 3.56 -8.82
N LEU A 224 7.18 2.84 -8.22
CA LEU A 224 8.53 2.72 -8.73
C LEU A 224 8.88 1.25 -8.95
N LEU A 225 9.16 0.88 -10.20
CA LEU A 225 9.50 -0.49 -10.57
C LEU A 225 10.92 -0.57 -11.13
N LEU A 226 11.71 -1.55 -10.69
CA LEU A 226 13.08 -1.74 -11.17
C LEU A 226 13.06 -2.44 -12.53
N ARG A 227 13.96 -2.03 -13.43
CA ARG A 227 14.15 -2.70 -14.72
C ARG A 227 14.96 -3.98 -14.54
N ARG A 228 14.45 -5.08 -15.09
CA ARG A 228 15.20 -6.34 -15.20
C ARG A 228 16.28 -6.23 -16.27
N LYS A 229 17.41 -6.89 -16.03
CA LYS A 229 18.46 -7.03 -17.04
C LYS A 229 18.06 -8.11 -18.05
N GLU A 230 18.13 -7.79 -19.35
CA GLU A 230 17.85 -8.76 -20.42
C GLU A 230 18.77 -9.99 -20.33
N GLY A 231 18.21 -11.18 -20.55
CA GLY A 231 18.97 -12.44 -20.65
C GLY A 231 19.30 -13.17 -19.35
N HIS A 232 18.87 -12.66 -18.17
CA HIS A 232 19.08 -13.34 -16.90
C HIS A 232 17.78 -13.98 -16.37
N LEU A 233 17.82 -15.28 -16.04
CA LEU A 233 16.71 -16.03 -15.46
C LEU A 233 16.41 -15.64 -14.00
N LEU A 234 17.41 -15.09 -13.30
CA LEU A 234 17.29 -14.57 -11.96
C LEU A 234 17.18 -13.03 -11.99
N PRO A 235 16.35 -12.40 -11.14
CA PRO A 235 16.20 -10.96 -11.08
C PRO A 235 17.50 -10.31 -10.61
N THR A 236 18.41 -10.02 -11.54
CA THR A 236 19.52 -9.11 -11.31
C THR A 236 18.99 -7.71 -11.55
N THR A 237 18.73 -6.99 -10.46
CA THR A 237 18.15 -5.66 -10.54
C THR A 237 19.19 -4.65 -11.00
N THR A 238 18.78 -3.74 -11.88
CA THR A 238 19.62 -2.64 -12.34
C THR A 238 19.28 -1.37 -11.55
N ASN A 239 20.15 -0.37 -11.57
CA ASN A 239 19.80 0.98 -11.08
C ASN A 239 18.82 1.70 -12.02
N LYS A 240 18.41 1.08 -13.14
CA LYS A 240 17.37 1.63 -14.00
C LYS A 240 16.01 1.25 -13.43
N ALA A 241 15.10 2.21 -13.41
CA ALA A 241 13.75 2.01 -12.93
C ALA A 241 12.78 2.82 -13.77
N THR A 242 11.50 2.50 -13.64
CA THR A 242 10.40 3.22 -14.26
C THR A 242 9.52 3.77 -13.16
N LEU A 243 9.35 5.08 -13.15
CA LEU A 243 8.45 5.80 -12.25
C LEU A 243 7.10 5.98 -12.96
N PHE A 244 6.04 5.47 -12.35
CA PHE A 244 4.66 5.66 -12.79
C PHE A 244 3.97 6.61 -11.82
N ILE A 245 3.31 7.65 -12.33
CA ILE A 245 2.56 8.62 -11.54
C ILE A 245 1.15 8.74 -12.10
N TRP A 246 0.17 8.43 -11.26
CA TRP A 246 -1.23 8.72 -11.50
C TRP A 246 -1.59 10.07 -10.88
N GLY A 247 -2.22 10.95 -11.66
CA GLY A 247 -2.80 12.20 -11.16
C GLY A 247 -4.32 12.10 -11.05
N SER A 248 -4.90 12.44 -9.89
CA SER A 248 -6.35 12.40 -9.68
C SER A 248 -7.10 13.36 -10.59
N SER A 249 -6.52 14.52 -10.90
CA SER A 249 -7.13 15.54 -11.78
C SER A 249 -7.05 15.17 -13.26
N THR A 250 -6.04 14.39 -13.66
CA THR A 250 -5.84 13.94 -15.04
C THR A 250 -6.49 12.59 -15.32
N GLY A 251 -6.68 11.76 -14.29
CA GLY A 251 -7.19 10.40 -14.43
C GLY A 251 -6.33 9.50 -15.32
N GLN A 252 -5.01 9.71 -15.31
CA GLN A 252 -4.08 9.06 -16.22
C GLN A 252 -2.75 8.77 -15.54
N TRP A 253 -2.13 7.66 -15.97
CA TRP A 253 -0.76 7.29 -15.62
C TRP A 253 0.23 7.97 -16.56
N VAL A 254 1.24 8.62 -15.99
CA VAL A 254 2.42 9.13 -16.67
C VAL A 254 3.61 8.25 -16.28
N GLN A 255 4.35 7.75 -17.27
CA GLN A 255 5.56 6.97 -17.03
C GLN A 255 6.82 7.79 -17.31
N SER A 256 7.90 7.53 -16.58
CA SER A 256 9.21 8.11 -16.82
C SER A 256 10.31 7.11 -16.48
N GLU A 257 11.22 6.89 -17.42
CA GLU A 257 12.44 6.11 -17.16
C GLU A 257 13.40 6.93 -16.31
N VAL A 258 13.93 6.34 -15.25
CA VAL A 258 14.79 7.02 -14.28
C VAL A 258 16.00 6.15 -13.95
N LEU A 259 17.12 6.82 -13.66
CA LEU A 259 18.31 6.18 -13.11
C LEU A 259 18.37 6.50 -11.62
N LEU A 260 18.33 5.46 -10.80
CA LEU A 260 18.36 5.59 -9.35
C LEU A 260 19.80 5.86 -8.87
N PRO A 261 20.03 6.85 -8.00
CA PRO A 261 21.34 7.19 -7.46
C PRO A 261 21.73 6.23 -6.32
N LEU A 262 21.59 4.92 -6.55
CA LEU A 262 21.90 3.90 -5.56
C LEU A 262 23.41 3.65 -5.47
N PRO A 263 23.96 3.42 -4.27
CA PRO A 263 25.36 3.04 -4.10
C PRO A 263 25.67 1.78 -4.92
N THR A 264 26.74 1.82 -5.71
CA THR A 264 27.21 0.63 -6.44
C THR A 264 27.87 -0.31 -5.43
N PRO A 265 27.57 -1.62 -5.44
CA PRO A 265 28.30 -2.56 -4.59
C PRO A 265 29.80 -2.50 -4.95
N PRO A 266 30.71 -2.58 -3.96
CA PRO A 266 32.13 -2.64 -4.25
C PRO A 266 32.42 -3.86 -5.14
N PRO A 267 33.40 -3.76 -6.06
CA PRO A 267 33.84 -4.94 -6.80
C PRO A 267 34.23 -6.02 -5.80
N PRO A 268 33.94 -7.31 -6.06
CA PRO A 268 34.41 -8.37 -5.20
C PRO A 268 35.91 -8.19 -5.05
N ALA A 269 36.36 -7.94 -3.82
CA ALA A 269 37.78 -8.01 -3.52
C ALA A 269 38.27 -9.36 -4.04
N ALA A 270 39.47 -9.41 -4.60
CA ALA A 270 40.15 -10.64 -4.98
C ALA A 270 40.37 -11.50 -3.72
N ALA A 271 39.30 -12.10 -3.22
CA ALA A 271 39.33 -13.16 -2.25
C ALA A 271 39.90 -14.37 -2.97
N ALA A 272 40.83 -15.03 -2.29
CA ALA A 272 41.68 -16.09 -2.80
C ALA A 272 40.88 -17.13 -3.61
N GLN A 273 41.52 -17.59 -4.69
CA GLN A 273 41.19 -18.82 -5.35
C GLN A 273 41.22 -19.94 -4.31
N ASP A 274 40.05 -20.33 -3.81
CA ASP A 274 39.83 -21.67 -3.26
C ASP A 274 38.70 -22.28 -4.10
N ASP A 275 39.04 -23.42 -4.70
CA ASP A 275 38.33 -24.11 -5.78
C ASP A 275 37.05 -24.83 -5.30
N ASP A 276 36.06 -24.11 -4.80
CA ASP A 276 34.70 -24.61 -4.54
C ASP A 276 33.67 -23.87 -5.42
N GLU A 277 33.78 -24.03 -6.73
CA GLU A 277 32.80 -23.61 -7.74
C GLU A 277 31.52 -24.46 -7.65
N GLU A 278 30.61 -24.18 -6.71
CA GLU A 278 29.15 -24.37 -6.95
C GLU A 278 28.17 -23.71 -5.96
N GLN A 279 28.62 -22.89 -4.98
CA GLN A 279 27.67 -22.28 -4.03
C GLN A 279 27.92 -20.81 -3.63
N ALA A 280 28.87 -20.10 -4.24
CA ALA A 280 29.11 -18.69 -3.96
C ALA A 280 28.38 -17.78 -4.95
N GLY A 281 27.05 -17.80 -4.92
CA GLY A 281 26.24 -16.78 -5.61
C GLY A 281 26.61 -15.41 -5.07
N THR A 282 27.24 -14.56 -5.91
CA THR A 282 27.50 -13.15 -5.63
C THR A 282 26.19 -12.48 -5.20
N ALA A 283 25.98 -12.35 -3.88
CA ALA A 283 24.80 -11.72 -3.32
C ALA A 283 24.87 -10.22 -3.64
N THR A 284 24.32 -9.84 -4.79
CA THR A 284 24.13 -8.44 -5.14
C THR A 284 23.23 -7.81 -4.08
N VAL A 285 23.78 -6.90 -3.29
CA VAL A 285 23.08 -6.19 -2.20
C VAL A 285 22.11 -5.18 -2.83
N THR A 286 20.96 -5.64 -3.31
CA THR A 286 19.97 -4.83 -4.04
C THR A 286 19.12 -3.96 -3.09
N PHE A 287 18.94 -2.67 -3.39
CA PHE A 287 18.02 -1.80 -2.63
C PHE A 287 16.60 -2.40 -2.67
N ARG A 288 15.96 -2.49 -1.51
CA ARG A 288 14.58 -2.97 -1.37
C ARG A 288 13.83 -2.05 -0.43
N ALA A 289 12.81 -1.38 -0.93
CA ALA A 289 11.95 -0.54 -0.13
C ALA A 289 11.13 -1.42 0.82
N ASP A 290 11.25 -1.17 2.12
CA ASP A 290 10.43 -1.79 3.17
C ASP A 290 9.19 -0.95 3.46
N MET A 291 9.29 0.36 3.21
CA MET A 291 8.17 1.28 3.32
C MET A 291 8.29 2.45 2.33
N ALA A 292 7.17 3.13 2.12
CA ALA A 292 7.11 4.27 1.23
C ALA A 292 6.10 5.31 1.78
N PHE A 293 6.45 6.60 1.72
CA PHE A 293 5.60 7.67 2.25
C PHE A 293 5.91 9.03 1.60
N ALA A 294 4.97 9.96 1.72
CA ALA A 294 5.11 11.33 1.27
C ALA A 294 5.72 12.23 2.36
N VAL A 295 6.46 13.25 1.91
CA VAL A 295 7.04 14.29 2.75
C VAL A 295 6.58 15.65 2.25
N SER A 296 6.02 16.46 3.17
CA SER A 296 5.50 17.80 2.88
C SER A 296 4.36 17.79 1.85
N PHE A 297 4.53 18.44 0.70
CA PHE A 297 3.58 18.48 -0.42
C PHE A 297 4.25 18.20 -1.76
N SER A 298 5.55 17.89 -1.74
CA SER A 298 6.39 17.93 -2.94
C SER A 298 7.17 16.66 -3.18
N SER A 299 7.33 15.82 -2.15
CA SER A 299 8.30 14.75 -2.17
C SER A 299 7.68 13.42 -1.81
N ILE A 300 8.09 12.38 -2.51
CA ILE A 300 7.72 10.99 -2.27
C ILE A 300 9.00 10.20 -2.01
N CYS A 301 8.93 9.27 -1.05
CA CYS A 301 10.08 8.54 -0.54
C CYS A 301 9.84 7.04 -0.56
N TRP A 302 10.85 6.29 -1.01
CA TRP A 302 10.96 4.84 -0.83
C TRP A 302 12.12 4.56 0.12
N VAL A 303 11.90 3.79 1.19
CA VAL A 303 12.86 3.60 2.27
C VAL A 303 13.24 2.13 2.36
N ASP A 304 14.53 1.84 2.18
CA ASP A 304 15.16 0.58 2.59
C ASP A 304 15.67 0.79 4.01
N LEU A 305 15.02 0.16 4.99
CA LEU A 305 15.32 0.31 6.42
C LEU A 305 16.69 -0.26 6.81
N LEU A 306 17.43 -0.84 5.86
CA LEU A 306 18.81 -1.27 6.04
C LEU A 306 19.84 -0.36 5.35
N LYS A 307 19.41 0.51 4.42
CA LYS A 307 20.35 1.28 3.57
C LYS A 307 20.09 2.77 3.57
N GLY A 308 18.85 3.19 3.38
CA GLY A 308 18.54 4.61 3.22
C GLY A 308 17.23 4.90 2.50
N ILE A 309 17.08 6.17 2.12
CA ILE A 309 15.89 6.74 1.51
C ILE A 309 16.19 7.11 0.06
N LEU A 310 15.38 6.65 -0.87
CA LEU A 310 15.26 7.21 -2.22
C LEU A 310 14.17 8.28 -2.21
N VAL A 311 14.55 9.51 -2.51
CA VAL A 311 13.66 10.68 -2.50
C VAL A 311 13.45 11.18 -3.92
N TYR A 312 12.19 11.32 -4.33
CA TYR A 312 11.82 12.01 -5.55
C TYR A 312 11.06 13.30 -5.22
N ASN A 313 11.56 14.44 -5.70
CA ASN A 313 10.88 15.73 -5.56
C ASN A 313 10.11 16.06 -6.84
N HIS A 314 8.79 15.91 -6.77
CA HIS A 314 7.87 16.10 -7.89
C HIS A 314 7.78 17.55 -8.35
N ILE A 315 7.95 18.54 -7.45
CA ILE A 315 7.70 19.95 -7.76
C ILE A 315 8.96 20.67 -8.29
N HIS A 316 10.14 20.37 -7.75
CA HIS A 316 11.31 21.25 -7.96
C HIS A 316 12.32 20.73 -8.98
N SER A 317 12.50 19.41 -9.11
CA SER A 317 13.61 18.86 -9.88
C SER A 317 13.28 17.66 -10.73
N GLY A 318 12.24 16.88 -10.39
CA GLY A 318 11.95 15.61 -11.08
C GLY A 318 13.12 14.62 -11.00
N LYS A 319 13.98 14.74 -9.97
CA LYS A 319 15.19 13.94 -9.81
C LYS A 319 15.17 13.14 -8.51
N PHE A 320 15.69 11.92 -8.60
CA PHE A 320 15.95 11.08 -7.44
C PHE A 320 17.22 11.52 -6.71
N HIS A 321 17.18 11.42 -5.39
CA HIS A 321 18.34 11.55 -4.52
C HIS A 321 18.35 10.38 -3.53
N PHE A 322 19.52 9.98 -3.07
CA PHE A 322 19.68 8.93 -2.06
C PHE A 322 20.21 9.53 -0.77
N ILE A 323 19.56 9.22 0.35
CA ILE A 323 19.96 9.60 1.71
C ILE A 323 20.35 8.31 2.44
N PRO A 324 21.62 8.11 2.80
CA PRO A 324 22.00 6.94 3.60
C PRO A 324 21.36 7.01 4.99
N LEU A 325 21.18 5.84 5.63
CA LEU A 325 20.84 5.78 7.06
C LEU A 325 21.97 6.34 7.94
N PRO A 326 21.70 6.63 9.23
CA PRO A 326 22.75 6.93 10.19
C PRO A 326 23.86 5.87 10.15
N GLU A 327 25.13 6.29 10.24
CA GLU A 327 26.30 5.43 10.06
C GLU A 327 26.28 4.20 10.99
N GLU A 328 25.82 4.39 12.23
CA GLU A 328 25.66 3.33 13.24
C GLU A 328 24.62 2.25 12.85
N CYS A 329 23.72 2.56 11.92
CA CYS A 329 22.60 1.70 11.51
C CYS A 329 22.82 1.02 10.16
N VAL A 330 23.89 1.38 9.44
CA VAL A 330 24.22 0.78 8.15
C VAL A 330 24.72 -0.63 8.39
N THR A 331 23.87 -1.63 8.12
CA THR A 331 24.24 -3.03 8.28
C THR A 331 25.13 -3.43 7.11
N GLY A 332 26.42 -3.64 7.38
CA GLY A 332 27.36 -4.13 6.38
C GLY A 332 26.96 -5.51 5.86
N SER A 333 26.67 -5.59 4.56
CA SER A 333 26.80 -6.79 3.73
C SER A 333 26.22 -8.11 4.27
N VAL A 334 25.15 -8.10 5.07
CA VAL A 334 24.41 -9.34 5.36
C VAL A 334 23.37 -9.54 4.25
N PRO A 335 23.45 -10.62 3.46
CA PRO A 335 22.46 -10.89 2.43
C PRO A 335 21.06 -11.04 3.03
N ARG A 336 20.07 -10.30 2.50
CA ARG A 336 18.66 -10.56 2.81
C ARG A 336 18.34 -12.00 2.38
N GLY A 337 17.65 -12.76 3.24
CA GLY A 337 17.15 -14.09 2.90
C GLY A 337 17.93 -15.27 3.46
N VAL A 338 18.93 -15.06 4.33
CA VAL A 338 19.44 -16.14 5.19
C VAL A 338 18.30 -16.59 6.09
N HIS A 339 17.99 -17.89 6.09
CA HIS A 339 16.93 -18.48 6.93
C HIS A 339 17.07 -18.01 8.39
N GLY A 340 16.00 -17.42 8.93
CA GLY A 340 15.94 -16.92 10.32
C GLY A 340 16.12 -15.41 10.50
N GLN A 341 16.41 -14.63 9.46
CA GLN A 341 16.41 -13.16 9.58
C GLN A 341 15.00 -12.57 9.61
N ARG A 342 14.74 -11.71 10.60
CA ARG A 342 13.51 -10.93 10.71
C ARG A 342 13.44 -9.84 9.63
N PRO A 343 12.27 -9.58 9.03
CA PRO A 343 12.03 -8.41 8.19
C PRO A 343 12.45 -7.11 8.88
N PRO A 344 13.08 -6.15 8.17
CA PRO A 344 13.50 -4.87 8.75
C PRO A 344 12.37 -4.12 9.48
N GLU A 345 11.15 -4.21 8.98
CA GLU A 345 9.96 -3.58 9.55
C GLU A 345 9.63 -4.08 10.97
N GLU A 346 10.11 -5.27 11.36
CA GLU A 346 9.89 -5.81 12.70
C GLU A 346 10.76 -5.13 13.77
N TYR A 347 11.82 -4.42 13.39
CA TYR A 347 12.74 -3.77 14.35
C TYR A 347 13.13 -2.35 13.97
N ARG A 348 12.75 -1.86 12.79
CA ARG A 348 13.04 -0.51 12.30
C ARG A 348 11.81 0.11 11.69
N SER A 349 11.72 1.43 11.77
CA SER A 349 10.66 2.19 11.12
C SER A 349 11.08 3.65 10.92
N MET A 350 10.36 4.34 10.05
CA MET A 350 10.60 5.73 9.73
C MET A 350 9.28 6.45 9.50
N CYS A 351 9.16 7.71 9.90
CA CYS A 351 7.99 8.49 9.54
C CYS A 351 8.34 9.96 9.31
N CYS A 352 7.43 10.65 8.65
CA CYS A 352 7.40 12.10 8.56
C CYS A 352 6.57 12.61 9.74
N ILE A 353 7.20 13.31 10.69
CA ILE A 353 6.51 13.83 11.88
C ILE A 353 5.77 15.13 11.54
N ASP A 354 6.45 15.99 10.80
CA ASP A 354 5.92 17.26 10.32
C ASP A 354 6.37 17.47 8.88
N ARG A 355 6.05 18.63 8.27
CA ARG A 355 6.38 18.90 6.85
C ARG A 355 7.88 18.97 6.55
N GLN A 356 8.74 19.01 7.56
CA GLN A 356 10.17 19.25 7.45
C GLN A 356 11.02 18.34 8.34
N THR A 357 10.45 17.30 8.95
CA THR A 357 11.19 16.45 9.88
C THR A 357 10.86 14.99 9.65
N LEU A 358 11.90 14.21 9.33
CA LEU A 358 11.84 12.76 9.34
C LEU A 358 12.42 12.22 10.63
N LYS A 359 11.82 11.17 11.15
CA LYS A 359 12.33 10.43 12.30
C LYS A 359 12.48 8.97 11.94
N PHE A 360 13.59 8.40 12.40
CA PHE A 360 13.94 7.00 12.23
C PHE A 360 14.09 6.37 13.61
N VAL A 361 13.58 5.16 13.75
CA VAL A 361 13.72 4.34 14.96
C VAL A 361 14.32 3.00 14.57
N SER A 362 15.26 2.54 15.39
CA SER A 362 15.85 1.21 15.26
C SER A 362 15.90 0.50 16.61
N MET A 363 15.54 -0.77 16.61
CA MET A 363 15.62 -1.69 17.75
C MET A 363 16.67 -2.75 17.43
N ASP A 364 17.93 -2.32 17.32
CA ASP A 364 19.03 -3.23 17.03
C ASP A 364 19.68 -3.75 18.31
N ARG A 365 20.27 -4.94 18.22
CA ARG A 365 21.27 -5.38 19.20
C ARG A 365 22.58 -4.71 18.86
N SER A 366 23.09 -3.89 19.78
CA SER A 366 24.49 -3.49 19.72
C SER A 366 25.37 -4.72 19.93
N TYR A 367 26.49 -4.83 19.19
CA TYR A 367 27.43 -5.96 19.29
C TYR A 367 27.92 -6.24 20.72
N ASN A 368 27.81 -5.26 21.62
CA ASN A 368 28.27 -5.34 23.01
C ASN A 368 27.14 -5.44 24.05
N GLN A 369 25.88 -5.62 23.64
CA GLN A 369 24.73 -5.64 24.56
C GLN A 369 23.94 -6.95 24.46
N GLU A 370 23.63 -7.54 25.62
CA GLU A 370 22.82 -8.77 25.71
C GLU A 370 21.35 -8.51 25.35
N CYS A 371 20.85 -7.30 25.57
CA CYS A 371 19.48 -6.87 25.27
C CYS A 371 19.44 -5.84 24.11
N PRO A 372 18.42 -5.89 23.23
CA PRO A 372 18.22 -4.86 22.21
C PRO A 372 17.98 -3.48 22.83
N MET A 373 18.34 -2.44 22.09
CA MET A 373 18.13 -1.05 22.49
C MET A 373 17.36 -0.31 21.40
N LEU A 374 16.25 0.31 21.79
CA LEU A 374 15.46 1.14 20.90
C LEU A 374 16.10 2.52 20.83
N THR A 375 16.54 2.94 19.64
CA THR A 375 17.27 4.18 19.40
C THR A 375 16.56 5.04 18.36
N THR A 376 16.57 6.38 18.52
CA THR A 376 15.97 7.31 17.54
C THR A 376 16.94 8.33 16.95
N TRP A 377 16.67 8.69 15.69
CA TRP A 377 17.38 9.72 14.92
C TRP A 377 16.40 10.63 14.22
N THR A 378 16.78 11.90 14.12
CA THR A 378 16.01 12.95 13.45
C THR A 378 16.80 13.45 12.24
N LEU A 379 16.15 13.51 11.09
CA LEU A 379 16.64 14.19 9.89
C LEU A 379 15.75 15.41 9.68
N ARG A 380 16.31 16.60 9.90
CA ARG A 380 15.67 17.83 9.40
C ARG A 380 15.71 17.78 7.89
N TRP A 381 14.61 18.15 7.26
CA TRP A 381 14.37 18.10 5.83
C TRP A 381 14.56 19.50 5.23
N PRO A 382 15.81 19.91 4.93
CA PRO A 382 16.06 21.08 4.12
C PRO A 382 15.58 20.85 2.70
N LEU A 383 15.16 21.93 2.05
CA LEU A 383 14.83 22.00 0.62
C LEU A 383 16.01 21.62 -0.30
N SER A 384 17.23 21.49 0.25
CA SER A 384 18.46 21.18 -0.50
C SER A 384 19.09 19.85 -0.06
N PRO A 385 19.39 18.94 -1.02
CA PRO A 385 20.06 17.67 -0.77
C PRO A 385 21.42 17.77 -0.05
N ALA A 386 22.11 18.91 -0.20
CA ALA A 386 23.47 19.09 0.33
C ALA A 386 23.54 19.15 1.87
N ASN A 387 22.40 19.34 2.56
CA ASN A 387 22.33 19.54 4.01
C ASN A 387 21.62 18.39 4.74
N TRP A 388 21.37 17.26 4.08
CA TRP A 388 20.74 16.11 4.72
C TRP A 388 21.72 15.42 5.66
N LYS A 389 21.46 15.55 6.97
CA LYS A 389 22.24 14.93 8.03
C LYS A 389 21.31 14.38 9.11
N TRP A 390 21.56 13.14 9.50
CA TRP A 390 20.92 12.53 10.66
C TRP A 390 21.58 13.02 11.95
N ASP A 391 20.76 13.46 12.88
CA ASP A 391 21.15 13.76 14.26
C ASP A 391 20.54 12.68 15.17
N LYS A 392 21.38 12.08 16.03
CA LYS A 392 20.91 11.15 17.06
C LYS A 392 20.20 11.94 18.16
N ASP A 393 19.04 11.48 18.62
CA ASP A 393 18.27 12.26 19.60
C ASP A 393 18.97 12.30 20.98
N PRO A 394 18.86 13.40 21.76
CA PRO A 394 19.53 13.52 23.06
C PRO A 394 19.06 12.51 24.11
N VAL A 395 17.79 12.12 24.05
CA VAL A 395 17.20 11.03 24.86
C VAL A 395 16.79 9.92 23.90
N SER A 396 17.79 9.33 23.25
CA SER A 396 17.57 8.46 22.09
C SER A 396 17.30 7.01 22.46
N SER A 397 17.71 6.52 23.63
CA SER A 397 17.79 5.08 23.91
C SER A 397 16.83 4.59 24.98
N PHE A 398 16.12 3.51 24.70
CA PHE A 398 15.30 2.76 25.66
C PHE A 398 15.74 1.29 25.65
N SER A 399 16.12 0.74 26.82
CA SER A 399 16.54 -0.66 26.95
C SER A 399 15.35 -1.60 27.03
N MET A 400 15.38 -2.74 26.33
CA MET A 400 14.32 -3.75 26.46
C MET A 400 14.29 -4.39 27.87
N GLN A 401 15.39 -4.31 28.62
CA GLN A 401 15.38 -4.72 30.02
C GLN A 401 14.50 -3.81 30.87
N ASP A 402 14.55 -2.49 30.62
CA ASP A 402 13.71 -1.52 31.33
C ASP A 402 12.22 -1.74 30.98
N LEU A 403 11.93 -2.17 29.74
CA LEU A 403 10.57 -2.54 29.34
C LEU A 403 10.02 -3.67 30.20
N TRP A 404 10.79 -4.75 30.36
CA TRP A 404 10.34 -5.95 31.07
C TRP A 404 10.20 -5.75 32.57
N GLU A 405 10.93 -4.78 33.13
CA GLU A 405 10.82 -4.39 34.54
C GLU A 405 9.78 -3.29 34.79
N ASP A 406 9.21 -2.68 33.75
CA ASP A 406 8.17 -1.66 33.89
C ASP A 406 6.90 -2.26 34.54
N PRO A 407 6.30 -1.59 35.55
CA PRO A 407 5.10 -2.08 36.23
C PRO A 407 3.91 -2.35 35.31
N VAL A 408 3.77 -1.60 34.20
CA VAL A 408 2.72 -1.84 33.20
C VAL A 408 2.95 -3.18 32.52
N TYR A 409 4.19 -3.50 32.16
CA TYR A 409 4.54 -4.76 31.51
C TYR A 409 4.44 -5.94 32.49
N LYS A 410 5.13 -5.82 33.63
CA LYS A 410 5.34 -6.91 34.58
C LYS A 410 4.12 -7.17 35.47
N ASP A 411 3.55 -6.14 36.07
CA ASP A 411 2.51 -6.30 37.10
C ASP A 411 1.10 -6.28 36.49
N LYS A 412 0.87 -5.39 35.51
CA LYS A 412 -0.45 -5.21 34.89
C LYS A 412 -0.71 -6.22 33.77
N LEU A 413 0.20 -6.36 32.80
CA LEU A 413 0.03 -7.31 31.70
C LEU A 413 0.48 -8.72 32.07
N LYS A 414 1.39 -8.88 33.04
CA LYS A 414 1.90 -10.18 33.51
C LYS A 414 2.48 -11.04 32.39
N LEU A 415 3.12 -10.39 31.42
CA LEU A 415 3.75 -11.06 30.29
C LEU A 415 5.15 -11.53 30.68
N GLU A 416 5.57 -12.67 30.13
CA GLU A 416 6.98 -13.06 30.17
C GLU A 416 7.84 -12.04 29.38
N PRO A 417 9.17 -12.01 29.59
CA PRO A 417 10.09 -11.19 28.79
C PRO A 417 10.06 -11.56 27.31
N LEU A 418 9.18 -10.91 26.54
CA LEU A 418 9.00 -11.12 25.11
C LEU A 418 9.76 -10.03 24.35
N LEU A 419 10.34 -10.39 23.21
CA LEU A 419 10.97 -9.43 22.32
C LEU A 419 9.88 -8.64 21.58
N PRO A 420 9.78 -7.32 21.80
CA PRO A 420 8.83 -6.52 21.05
C PRO A 420 9.24 -6.39 19.59
N THR A 421 8.28 -6.01 18.76
CA THR A 421 8.43 -5.86 17.31
C THR A 421 7.70 -4.62 16.81
N CYS A 422 7.91 -4.29 15.53
CA CYS A 422 7.18 -3.27 14.78
C CYS A 422 7.16 -1.90 15.49
N PRO A 423 8.33 -1.27 15.75
CA PRO A 423 8.34 0.05 16.35
C PRO A 423 7.67 1.07 15.41
N VAL A 424 6.79 1.92 15.94
CA VAL A 424 6.09 2.96 15.19
C VAL A 424 6.15 4.29 15.91
N ILE A 425 6.61 5.31 15.22
CA ILE A 425 6.78 6.65 15.78
C ILE A 425 5.43 7.39 15.77
N SER A 426 5.06 7.99 16.91
CA SER A 426 3.91 8.90 16.98
C SER A 426 4.14 10.15 16.14
N THR A 427 3.19 10.47 15.25
CA THR A 427 3.23 11.70 14.44
C THR A 427 2.77 12.94 15.21
N GLN A 428 2.12 12.77 16.37
CA GLN A 428 1.70 13.88 17.23
C GLN A 428 2.67 14.16 18.38
N GLU A 429 3.25 13.10 18.94
CA GLU A 429 4.15 13.19 20.09
C GLU A 429 5.47 12.49 19.76
N PRO A 430 6.44 13.18 19.14
CA PRO A 430 7.68 12.57 18.65
C PRO A 430 8.50 11.79 19.67
N GLY A 431 8.29 12.04 20.97
CA GLY A 431 8.91 11.29 22.07
C GLY A 431 8.24 9.96 22.38
N ILE A 432 7.09 9.66 21.78
CA ILE A 432 6.33 8.43 21.98
C ILE A 432 6.60 7.45 20.82
N ILE A 433 6.95 6.22 21.18
CA ILE A 433 7.10 5.10 20.24
C ILE A 433 6.14 3.99 20.64
N TYR A 434 5.38 3.49 19.67
CA TYR A 434 4.53 2.32 19.84
C TYR A 434 5.31 1.06 19.46
N ILE A 435 5.14 -0.01 20.23
CA ILE A 435 5.73 -1.32 19.92
C ILE A 435 4.68 -2.41 20.09
N SER A 436 4.82 -3.49 19.34
CA SER A 436 3.94 -4.66 19.42
C SER A 436 4.57 -5.77 20.25
N VAL A 437 3.78 -6.36 21.15
CA VAL A 437 4.15 -7.51 21.97
C VAL A 437 3.08 -8.58 21.80
N ASN A 438 3.51 -9.76 21.35
CA ASN A 438 2.60 -10.88 21.05
C ASN A 438 2.92 -12.05 21.96
N ASP A 439 1.92 -12.52 22.69
CA ASP A 439 2.03 -13.72 23.51
C ASP A 439 1.89 -14.98 22.64
N ASN A 440 3.04 -15.55 22.24
CA ASN A 440 3.12 -16.73 21.39
C ASN A 440 2.47 -17.98 22.01
N ASN A 441 2.29 -18.03 23.33
CA ASN A 441 1.69 -19.18 24.00
C ASN A 441 0.17 -19.19 23.89
N HIS A 442 -0.45 -18.05 23.56
CA HIS A 442 -1.90 -17.92 23.60
C HIS A 442 -2.56 -17.49 22.29
N TYR A 443 -1.83 -17.09 21.23
CA TYR A 443 -2.36 -16.66 19.90
C TYR A 443 -3.55 -15.67 19.90
N GLN A 444 -4.01 -15.23 21.08
CA GLN A 444 -5.26 -14.52 21.34
C GLN A 444 -5.01 -13.13 21.97
N HIS A 445 -3.75 -12.81 22.30
CA HIS A 445 -3.40 -11.62 23.08
C HIS A 445 -2.20 -10.88 22.49
N SER A 446 -2.48 -10.01 21.53
CA SER A 446 -1.53 -9.07 20.97
C SER A 446 -1.74 -7.69 21.63
N HIS A 447 -0.66 -7.07 22.09
CA HIS A 447 -0.69 -5.77 22.74
C HIS A 447 0.18 -4.77 21.98
N VAL A 448 -0.26 -3.52 21.95
CA VAL A 448 0.55 -2.38 21.53
C VAL A 448 0.89 -1.57 22.78
N LEU A 449 2.16 -1.32 23.03
CA LEU A 449 2.62 -0.51 24.16
C LEU A 449 3.06 0.85 23.64
N SER A 450 2.70 1.93 24.34
CA SER A 450 3.28 3.26 24.12
C SER A 450 4.43 3.49 25.08
N LEU A 451 5.59 3.80 24.53
CA LEU A 451 6.82 4.09 25.27
C LEU A 451 7.09 5.59 25.22
N ASP A 452 7.25 6.22 26.38
CA ASP A 452 7.81 7.57 26.46
C ASP A 452 9.33 7.45 26.52
N MET A 453 9.99 7.81 25.41
CA MET A 453 11.43 7.77 25.27
C MET A 453 12.12 8.79 26.18
N GLY A 454 11.47 9.92 26.46
CA GLY A 454 12.00 10.97 27.34
C GLY A 454 12.01 10.57 28.81
N ARG A 455 11.02 9.77 29.21
CA ARG A 455 10.86 9.27 30.59
C ARG A 455 11.36 7.85 30.80
N CYS A 456 11.75 7.16 29.73
CA CYS A 456 12.15 5.75 29.73
C CYS A 456 11.14 4.85 30.45
N ARG A 457 9.85 4.98 30.13
CA ARG A 457 8.77 4.16 30.74
C ARG A 457 7.66 3.81 29.76
N VAL A 458 6.84 2.83 30.13
CA VAL A 458 5.60 2.51 29.42
C VAL A 458 4.50 3.48 29.88
N GLU A 459 3.91 4.25 28.96
CA GLU A 459 2.79 5.15 29.27
C GLU A 459 1.46 4.40 29.28
N ALA A 460 1.25 3.51 28.32
CA ALA A 460 0.03 2.74 28.21
C ALA A 460 0.22 1.43 27.42
N ALA A 461 -0.78 0.56 27.55
CA ALA A 461 -0.89 -0.69 26.82
C ALA A 461 -2.30 -0.80 26.24
N TYR A 462 -2.39 -1.19 24.98
CA TYR A 462 -3.61 -1.32 24.21
C TYR A 462 -3.75 -2.76 23.73
N LYS A 463 -4.92 -3.37 23.94
CA LYS A 463 -5.22 -4.68 23.39
C LYS A 463 -5.55 -4.53 21.90
N VAL A 464 -4.93 -5.33 21.05
CA VAL A 464 -5.30 -5.43 19.64
C VAL A 464 -6.54 -6.33 19.53
N PRO A 465 -7.60 -5.93 18.81
CA PRO A 465 -8.75 -6.79 18.54
C PRO A 465 -8.29 -8.11 17.89
N ALA A 466 -8.83 -9.24 18.34
CA ALA A 466 -8.55 -10.53 17.70
C ALA A 466 -9.42 -10.70 16.45
N ASP A 467 -8.96 -11.50 15.49
CA ASP A 467 -9.82 -12.02 14.43
C ASP A 467 -10.63 -13.20 14.96
N ASP A 468 -11.94 -13.05 14.96
CA ASP A 468 -12.88 -13.97 15.63
C ASP A 468 -12.95 -15.36 14.98
N GLU A 469 -12.42 -15.55 13.76
CA GLU A 469 -12.72 -16.75 12.96
C GLU A 469 -11.56 -17.75 12.77
N ASN A 470 -10.28 -17.33 12.83
CA ASN A 470 -9.17 -18.23 12.48
C ASN A 470 -8.12 -18.45 13.57
N GLY A 471 -8.20 -17.78 14.72
CA GLY A 471 -7.26 -17.98 15.84
C GLY A 471 -5.78 -17.65 15.56
N ILE A 472 -5.42 -17.33 14.31
CA ILE A 472 -4.11 -16.82 13.90
C ILE A 472 -4.25 -15.31 13.81
N VAL A 473 -3.82 -14.59 14.85
CA VAL A 473 -3.69 -13.14 14.78
C VAL A 473 -2.40 -12.84 13.99
N PRO A 474 -2.47 -12.35 12.73
CA PRO A 474 -1.26 -11.93 12.03
C PRO A 474 -0.57 -10.82 12.85
N HIS A 475 0.76 -10.77 12.82
CA HIS A 475 1.49 -9.72 13.53
C HIS A 475 0.93 -8.34 13.14
N PRO A 476 0.43 -7.55 14.10
CA PRO A 476 -0.25 -6.30 13.80
C PRO A 476 0.70 -5.36 13.07
N ARG A 477 0.38 -5.07 11.80
CA ARG A 477 1.11 -4.08 11.00
C ARG A 477 0.42 -2.75 11.18
N ILE A 478 0.78 -2.03 12.23
CA ILE A 478 0.20 -0.72 12.52
C ILE A 478 1.03 0.41 11.92
N PHE A 479 0.38 1.55 11.67
CA PHE A 479 1.07 2.81 11.41
C PHE A 479 0.28 3.96 12.03
N THR A 480 0.97 5.08 12.25
CA THR A 480 0.36 6.30 12.79
C THR A 480 -0.20 7.14 11.65
N SER A 481 -1.40 7.66 11.83
CA SER A 481 -2.06 8.49 10.82
C SER A 481 -2.91 9.58 11.44
N ASP A 482 -2.93 10.73 10.79
CA ASP A 482 -3.81 11.85 11.11
C ASP A 482 -5.13 11.78 10.31
N PHE A 483 -5.37 10.72 9.52
CA PHE A 483 -6.55 10.65 8.63
C PHE A 483 -7.88 10.80 9.38
N SER A 484 -7.99 10.25 10.60
CA SER A 484 -9.16 10.36 11.47
C SER A 484 -9.52 11.81 11.77
N SER A 485 -8.51 12.68 11.79
CA SER A 485 -8.69 14.10 12.00
C SER A 485 -9.52 14.76 10.92
N TYR A 486 -9.61 14.18 9.72
CA TYR A 486 -10.35 14.74 8.60
C TYR A 486 -11.75 14.17 8.47
N LEU A 487 -12.09 13.12 9.22
CA LEU A 487 -13.44 12.56 9.25
C LEU A 487 -14.45 13.62 9.67
N ASN A 488 -15.57 13.72 8.94
CA ASN A 488 -16.69 14.63 9.19
C ASN A 488 -16.39 16.14 9.09
N LYS A 489 -15.16 16.58 8.76
CA LYS A 489 -14.83 18.01 8.66
C LYS A 489 -15.57 18.76 7.56
N THR A 490 -15.92 18.11 6.44
CA THR A 490 -16.71 18.75 5.38
C THR A 490 -18.11 19.13 5.87
N ARG A 491 -18.78 18.28 6.66
CA ARG A 491 -20.10 18.60 7.24
C ARG A 491 -20.02 19.78 8.21
N GLU A 492 -18.96 19.85 9.03
CA GLU A 492 -18.75 21.00 9.92
C GLU A 492 -18.44 22.29 9.16
N TRP A 493 -17.66 22.20 8.09
CA TRP A 493 -17.32 23.36 7.26
C TRP A 493 -18.54 23.87 6.48
N GLU A 494 -19.32 22.96 5.86
CA GLU A 494 -20.57 23.26 5.15
C GLU A 494 -21.64 23.83 6.09
N MET A 495 -21.76 23.30 7.31
CA MET A 495 -22.64 23.88 8.33
C MET A 495 -22.19 25.27 8.78
N LYS A 496 -20.88 25.54 8.85
CA LYS A 496 -20.34 26.85 9.24
C LYS A 496 -20.37 27.90 8.13
N HIS A 497 -20.31 27.49 6.86
CA HIS A 497 -20.15 28.41 5.72
C HIS A 497 -21.34 28.45 4.76
N GLY A 498 -22.37 27.64 5.01
CA GLY A 498 -23.59 27.59 4.21
C GLY A 498 -23.39 26.82 2.91
N ARG A 499 -24.32 25.93 2.60
CA ARG A 499 -24.40 25.21 1.32
C ARG A 499 -24.71 26.23 0.23
N ARG A 500 -23.72 26.62 -0.59
CA ARG A 500 -23.97 27.38 -1.83
C ARG A 500 -24.30 26.41 -2.96
N ASP A 501 -25.44 25.76 -2.84
CA ASP A 501 -26.15 25.20 -3.99
C ASP A 501 -27.33 26.14 -4.24
N ASP A 502 -27.21 27.04 -5.22
CA ASP A 502 -28.33 27.58 -6.02
C ASP A 502 -27.81 28.55 -7.10
N LEU A 503 -28.10 28.20 -8.36
CA LEU A 503 -28.30 29.06 -9.55
C LEU A 503 -27.32 30.24 -9.77
N TYR A 504 -26.30 30.01 -10.61
CA TYR A 504 -25.70 31.08 -11.41
C TYR A 504 -26.30 31.06 -12.81
N GLU A 505 -27.42 31.76 -13.01
CA GLU A 505 -27.66 32.42 -14.30
C GLU A 505 -26.70 33.62 -14.36
N GLY A 506 -25.75 33.58 -15.31
CA GLY A 506 -24.81 34.67 -15.50
C GLY A 506 -25.50 35.91 -16.06
N PRO A 507 -25.12 37.13 -15.62
CA PRO A 507 -25.45 38.33 -16.37
C PRO A 507 -24.46 38.52 -17.52
N LEU A 508 -25.04 38.93 -18.64
CA LEU A 508 -24.42 39.33 -19.89
C LEU A 508 -23.30 40.36 -19.71
N ALA A 509 -22.36 40.28 -20.65
CA ALA A 509 -21.24 41.18 -20.84
C ALA A 509 -21.64 42.66 -20.84
N ASP A 510 -20.80 43.49 -20.22
CA ASP A 510 -20.52 44.82 -20.73
C ASP A 510 -19.01 45.07 -20.60
N GLU A 511 -18.44 45.54 -21.71
CA GLU A 511 -17.04 45.93 -21.83
C GLU A 511 -16.75 47.16 -20.98
N GLU A 512 -15.68 47.12 -20.19
CA GLU A 512 -14.85 48.30 -19.91
C GLU A 512 -13.49 47.86 -19.34
N GLU A 513 -12.42 48.08 -20.12
CA GLU A 513 -11.04 48.14 -19.61
C GLU A 513 -10.87 49.43 -18.78
N PRO A 514 -10.09 49.45 -17.67
CA PRO A 514 -8.66 49.72 -17.85
C PRO A 514 -7.68 49.11 -16.82
N ARG A 515 -6.50 48.74 -17.36
CA ARG A 515 -5.11 48.96 -16.87
C ARG A 515 -4.68 48.66 -15.40
N SER A 516 -3.71 47.73 -15.36
CA SER A 516 -2.46 47.70 -14.56
C SER A 516 -2.48 47.45 -13.03
N ASN A 517 -2.19 46.20 -12.63
CA ASN A 517 -0.93 45.79 -11.96
C ASN A 517 -0.89 44.25 -11.76
N PRO A 518 0.22 43.53 -12.08
CA PRO A 518 0.29 42.09 -11.90
C PRO A 518 0.70 41.70 -10.47
N SER A 519 -0.09 40.82 -9.85
CA SER A 519 0.25 40.08 -8.62
C SER A 519 1.07 38.82 -8.97
N PRO A 520 2.12 38.46 -8.21
CA PRO A 520 3.08 37.43 -8.61
C PRO A 520 2.66 36.03 -8.11
N TYR A 521 1.52 35.51 -8.55
CA TYR A 521 1.21 34.08 -8.37
C TYR A 521 0.38 33.57 -9.55
N THR A 522 1.04 33.43 -10.70
CA THR A 522 0.54 32.59 -11.78
C THR A 522 1.54 31.47 -11.99
N VAL A 523 1.20 30.28 -11.49
CA VAL A 523 1.92 29.05 -11.78
C VAL A 523 1.69 28.75 -13.26
N VAL A 524 2.68 29.08 -14.08
CA VAL A 524 2.73 28.66 -15.48
C VAL A 524 2.97 27.16 -15.49
N VAL A 525 1.95 26.39 -15.89
CA VAL A 525 2.08 24.99 -16.29
C VAL A 525 2.91 24.98 -17.58
N GLY A 526 4.21 24.76 -17.44
CA GLY A 526 5.11 24.60 -18.57
C GLY A 526 4.92 23.24 -19.23
N LEU A 527 4.07 23.19 -20.26
CA LEU A 527 4.11 22.15 -21.28
C LEU A 527 5.42 22.28 -22.07
N ALA A 528 6.33 21.31 -21.92
CA ALA A 528 7.44 21.15 -22.86
C ALA A 528 6.93 20.48 -24.14
N MET A 529 6.44 21.30 -25.08
CA MET A 529 6.23 20.91 -26.48
C MET A 529 7.60 20.87 -27.17
N LEU A 530 8.09 19.67 -27.49
CA LEU A 530 9.24 19.48 -28.36
C LEU A 530 8.83 19.78 -29.81
N ASN A 531 9.26 20.94 -30.31
CA ASN A 531 9.22 21.30 -31.73
C ASN A 531 10.20 20.40 -32.53
N LEU A 532 9.67 19.49 -33.34
CA LEU A 532 10.41 18.83 -34.41
C LEU A 532 10.42 19.73 -35.65
N THR A 533 11.58 20.33 -35.92
CA THR A 533 11.85 21.02 -37.20
C THR A 533 12.08 20.02 -38.32
N ARG A 534 11.27 20.18 -39.37
CA ARG A 534 11.47 19.82 -40.80
C ARG A 534 12.87 19.29 -41.17
N GLY A 535 12.89 18.05 -41.65
CA GLY A 535 13.93 17.49 -42.51
C GLY A 535 13.37 16.23 -43.18
N GLY A 536 12.89 16.37 -44.42
CA GLY A 536 12.31 15.26 -45.16
C GLY A 536 13.37 14.28 -45.66
N LEU A 537 12.98 13.01 -45.81
CA LEU A 537 13.23 12.21 -47.02
C LEU A 537 12.61 10.80 -46.89
N ARG A 538 11.77 10.51 -47.90
CA ARG A 538 11.48 9.23 -48.56
C ARG A 538 10.73 8.13 -47.79
N ALA A 539 9.50 7.96 -48.27
CA ALA A 539 8.70 6.76 -48.25
C ALA A 539 9.46 5.51 -48.70
N GLY A 540 9.17 4.40 -48.02
CA GLY A 540 9.57 3.05 -48.38
C GLY A 540 8.61 2.06 -47.72
N CYS A 541 7.39 2.02 -48.23
CA CYS A 541 6.41 0.98 -47.91
C CYS A 541 6.92 -0.33 -48.53
N VAL A 542 7.22 -1.33 -47.71
CA VAL A 542 7.46 -2.71 -48.19
C VAL A 542 6.53 -3.64 -47.41
N ILE A 543 5.43 -3.95 -48.07
CA ILE A 543 4.56 -5.10 -47.80
C ILE A 543 5.28 -6.34 -48.36
N PRO A 544 5.33 -7.48 -47.65
CA PRO A 544 5.49 -8.76 -48.31
C PRO A 544 4.22 -9.59 -48.15
N THR A 545 3.50 -9.76 -49.26
CA THR A 545 2.54 -10.84 -49.50
C THR A 545 3.22 -12.02 -50.21
N PRO A 546 2.63 -13.22 -50.17
CA PRO A 546 3.36 -14.49 -50.05
C PRO A 546 3.66 -15.14 -51.40
N SER A 547 4.67 -16.01 -51.44
CA SER A 547 4.87 -16.97 -52.53
C SER A 547 4.91 -18.39 -52.00
N THR A 548 3.92 -19.13 -52.46
CA THR A 548 3.64 -20.55 -52.36
C THR A 548 4.70 -21.39 -53.08
N ALA A 549 5.12 -22.51 -52.48
CA ALA A 549 5.54 -23.71 -53.21
C ALA A 549 5.17 -24.96 -52.39
N LEU A 550 4.30 -25.78 -52.99
CA LEU A 550 3.82 -27.11 -52.59
C LEU A 550 4.97 -28.14 -52.65
N GLY A 551 5.05 -29.25 -51.91
CA GLY A 551 4.15 -30.01 -51.01
C GLY A 551 4.95 -31.25 -50.50
N PRO A 552 4.37 -32.45 -50.27
CA PRO A 552 3.19 -32.82 -49.48
C PRO A 552 3.51 -33.86 -48.35
N THR A 553 2.47 -34.21 -47.57
CA THR A 553 2.35 -35.34 -46.60
C THR A 553 2.97 -35.11 -45.21
N SER A 554 2.36 -35.42 -44.05
CA SER A 554 1.21 -36.25 -43.72
C SER A 554 0.43 -35.69 -42.51
N ARG A 555 -0.83 -36.08 -42.39
CA ARG A 555 -1.75 -35.78 -41.29
C ARG A 555 -1.25 -36.32 -39.95
N LYS A 556 -1.18 -35.46 -38.92
CA LYS A 556 -1.71 -35.76 -37.57
C LYS A 556 -2.36 -34.50 -37.00
N THR A 557 -3.69 -34.54 -36.96
CA THR A 557 -4.54 -33.65 -36.18
C THR A 557 -4.30 -33.91 -34.69
N GLY A 558 -3.77 -32.93 -33.98
CA GLY A 558 -3.75 -32.86 -32.51
C GLY A 558 -4.44 -31.57 -32.07
N PRO A 559 -5.28 -31.57 -31.03
CA PRO A 559 -6.07 -30.41 -30.66
C PRO A 559 -5.18 -29.34 -30.02
N LEU A 560 -5.17 -28.15 -30.64
CA LEU A 560 -4.94 -26.89 -29.94
C LEU A 560 -6.15 -26.67 -29.03
N ALA A 561 -5.98 -26.87 -27.73
CA ALA A 561 -6.97 -26.51 -26.73
C ALA A 561 -6.27 -25.83 -25.54
N SER A 562 -6.54 -24.53 -25.40
CA SER A 562 -6.79 -23.83 -24.14
C SER A 562 -5.87 -24.13 -22.96
N SER A 563 -4.69 -23.48 -22.91
CA SER A 563 -4.00 -23.17 -21.65
C SER A 563 -4.05 -21.66 -21.40
N LEU A 564 -5.26 -21.13 -21.31
CA LEU A 564 -5.51 -19.73 -20.98
C LEU A 564 -6.35 -19.68 -19.71
N PHE A 565 -5.74 -19.13 -18.65
CA PHE A 565 -6.36 -18.70 -17.40
C PHE A 565 -6.97 -19.79 -16.52
N CYS A 566 -6.13 -20.43 -15.71
CA CYS A 566 -6.57 -20.88 -14.39
C CYS A 566 -6.72 -19.61 -13.51
N PRO A 567 -7.90 -19.31 -12.92
CA PRO A 567 -8.04 -18.18 -12.01
C PRO A 567 -7.16 -18.44 -10.80
N VAL A 568 -6.26 -17.50 -10.52
CA VAL A 568 -5.23 -17.59 -9.48
C VAL A 568 -5.79 -17.79 -8.06
N GLY A 569 -7.11 -17.70 -7.87
CA GLY A 569 -7.78 -17.89 -6.57
C GLY A 569 -8.15 -19.31 -6.16
N LEU A 570 -8.09 -20.31 -7.04
CA LEU A 570 -8.53 -21.67 -6.70
C LEU A 570 -7.54 -22.42 -5.80
N GLN A 571 -6.26 -22.02 -5.81
CA GLN A 571 -5.18 -22.74 -5.15
C GLN A 571 -5.28 -22.74 -3.62
N ALA A 572 -5.77 -21.65 -3.01
CA ALA A 572 -5.87 -21.55 -1.55
C ALA A 572 -7.00 -22.42 -0.96
N ALA A 573 -8.17 -22.46 -1.62
CA ALA A 573 -9.25 -23.37 -1.26
C ALA A 573 -8.84 -24.84 -1.47
N LEU A 574 -8.05 -25.11 -2.54
CA LEU A 574 -7.47 -26.42 -2.81
C LEU A 574 -6.45 -26.85 -1.75
N ASP A 575 -5.58 -25.94 -1.30
CA ASP A 575 -4.58 -26.26 -0.28
C ASP A 575 -5.24 -26.56 1.08
N ASN A 576 -6.39 -25.94 1.39
CA ASN A 576 -7.22 -26.26 2.57
C ASN A 576 -7.99 -27.59 2.43
N ALA A 577 -8.39 -27.98 1.21
CA ALA A 577 -9.12 -29.24 0.97
C ALA A 577 -8.19 -30.48 0.88
N ILE A 578 -6.89 -30.27 0.63
CA ILE A 578 -5.89 -31.33 0.46
C ILE A 578 -5.11 -31.62 1.76
N GLY A 579 -5.14 -30.70 2.74
CA GLY A 579 -4.59 -30.89 4.09
C GLY A 579 -5.49 -31.72 4.98
#